data_AF-W1WLW3-F1
#
_entry.id   AF-W1WLW3-F1
#
_cell.length_a   1.000
_cell.length_b   1.000
_cell.length_c   1.000
_cell.angle_alpha   90.00
_cell.angle_beta   90.00
_cell.angle_gamma   90.00
#
_symmetry.space_group_name_H-M   'P 1'
#
loop_
_entity.id
_entity.type
_entity.pdbx_description
1 polymer ?
#
loop_
_entity_poly.entity_id
_entity_poly.type
_entity_poly.pdbx_seq_one_letter_code
_entity_poly.pdbx_strand_id
1 'polypeptide(L)'
;ERVATDEVTTLFGDYADNGIIEEDIEEQPNLIKLTLYADPTLDADVIKEDLEKRLTETNITVKSIDAHILDESTWLNSWQQYIEPTEILPNLIIKPAWQEYDNVHNKTIIEIDSDISFGTGSHETTRTCAELLKSYSESMDLNQVTCLDIGTGTGILLLVAAHLGIKHLVGIDIEEYAANQARINCENNHVSAEIICGNLDSDFNGTAKLILANLTVDPLKILLPQIGKKLEDKG
;
A
#
# COMPACT_ATOMS: atom_id res chain seq x y z
N GLU A 1 -3.30 -29.22 -18.29
CA GLU A 1 -4.69 -28.72 -18.39
C GLU A 1 -4.91 -27.82 -17.18
N ARG A 2 -5.40 -26.58 -17.35
CA ARG A 2 -5.59 -25.57 -16.28
C ARG A 2 -6.49 -26.02 -15.10
N VAL A 3 -7.03 -27.23 -15.16
CA VAL A 3 -7.80 -27.88 -14.09
C VAL A 3 -6.93 -28.19 -12.86
N ALA A 4 -5.60 -28.33 -13.04
CA ALA A 4 -4.69 -28.59 -11.93
C ALA A 4 -4.54 -27.41 -10.96
N THR A 5 -4.82 -26.17 -11.38
CA THR A 5 -4.52 -24.98 -10.55
C THR A 5 -5.54 -24.73 -9.45
N ASP A 6 -6.83 -25.02 -9.67
CA ASP A 6 -7.87 -24.90 -8.62
C ASP A 6 -7.71 -25.96 -7.52
N GLU A 7 -7.35 -27.18 -7.88
CA GLU A 7 -7.07 -28.25 -6.92
C GLU A 7 -5.82 -27.93 -6.10
N VAL A 8 -4.77 -27.42 -6.75
CA VAL A 8 -3.51 -27.08 -6.08
C VAL A 8 -3.64 -25.87 -5.16
N THR A 9 -4.34 -24.81 -5.59
CA THR A 9 -4.60 -23.64 -4.74
C THR A 9 -5.43 -24.00 -3.51
N THR A 10 -6.37 -24.94 -3.63
CA THR A 10 -7.11 -25.48 -2.49
C THR A 10 -6.21 -26.25 -1.51
N LEU A 11 -5.26 -27.05 -2.02
CA LEU A 11 -4.32 -27.80 -1.17
C LEU A 11 -3.40 -26.88 -0.35
N PHE A 12 -3.12 -25.69 -0.88
CA PHE A 12 -2.19 -24.71 -0.31
C PHE A 12 -2.88 -23.69 0.59
N GLY A 13 -4.21 -23.61 0.57
CA GLY A 13 -4.98 -22.65 1.36
C GLY A 13 -4.79 -22.75 2.88
N ASP A 14 -4.36 -23.91 3.38
CA ASP A 14 -4.06 -24.11 4.81
C ASP A 14 -2.82 -23.33 5.29
N TYR A 15 -1.95 -22.92 4.36
CA TYR A 15 -0.68 -22.24 4.66
C TYR A 15 -0.57 -20.84 4.07
N ALA A 16 -1.39 -20.50 3.07
CA ALA A 16 -1.28 -19.24 2.35
C ALA A 16 -1.96 -18.08 3.11
N ASP A 17 -1.17 -17.27 3.82
CA ASP A 17 -1.69 -16.10 4.54
C ASP A 17 -2.09 -14.96 3.60
N ASN A 18 -1.35 -14.79 2.49
CA ASN A 18 -1.50 -13.66 1.56
C ASN A 18 -1.85 -14.10 0.12
N GLY A 19 -2.34 -15.34 -0.04
CA GLY A 19 -2.67 -15.92 -1.34
C GLY A 19 -1.49 -16.58 -2.05
N ILE A 20 -1.71 -16.95 -3.31
CA ILE A 20 -0.79 -17.76 -4.12
C ILE A 20 -0.56 -17.02 -5.44
N ILE A 21 0.69 -16.85 -5.84
CA ILE A 21 1.08 -16.26 -7.12
C ILE A 21 1.24 -17.38 -8.14
N GLU A 22 0.58 -17.25 -9.29
CA GLU A 22 0.68 -18.16 -10.43
C GLU A 22 1.44 -17.48 -11.57
N GLU A 23 2.52 -18.11 -12.04
CA GLU A 23 3.37 -17.60 -13.11
C GLU A 23 3.55 -18.67 -14.20
N ASP A 24 3.30 -18.29 -15.47
CA ASP A 24 3.65 -19.13 -16.62
C ASP A 24 5.18 -19.12 -16.81
N ILE A 25 5.77 -20.30 -17.10
CA ILE A 25 7.20 -20.39 -17.39
C ILE A 25 7.40 -20.22 -18.91
N GLU A 26 7.87 -19.05 -19.35
CA GLU A 26 8.00 -18.70 -20.78
C GLU A 26 8.72 -19.77 -21.62
N GLU A 27 9.80 -20.36 -21.08
CA GLU A 27 10.57 -21.39 -21.78
C GLU A 27 9.94 -22.80 -21.72
N GLN A 28 8.94 -23.01 -20.86
CA GLN A 28 8.32 -24.31 -20.59
C GLN A 28 6.79 -24.15 -20.42
N PRO A 29 6.04 -23.93 -21.52
CA PRO A 29 4.59 -23.62 -21.47
C PRO A 29 3.70 -24.74 -20.93
N ASN A 30 4.27 -25.92 -20.64
CA ASN A 30 3.57 -27.03 -19.99
C ASN A 30 3.71 -27.00 -18.46
N LEU A 31 4.49 -26.06 -17.92
CA LEU A 31 4.75 -25.90 -16.50
C LEU A 31 4.24 -24.53 -16.04
N ILE A 32 3.77 -24.53 -14.81
CA ILE A 32 3.33 -23.35 -14.09
C ILE A 32 4.15 -23.31 -12.82
N LYS A 33 4.62 -22.12 -12.44
CA LYS A 33 5.24 -21.87 -11.15
C LYS A 33 4.19 -21.31 -10.20
N LEU A 34 4.08 -21.93 -9.03
CA LEU A 34 3.24 -21.44 -7.95
C LEU A 34 4.14 -20.98 -6.80
N THR A 35 3.93 -19.75 -6.33
CA THR A 35 4.65 -19.18 -5.19
C THR A 35 3.66 -18.94 -4.06
N LEU A 36 3.91 -19.50 -2.89
CA LEU A 36 3.09 -19.33 -1.69
C LEU A 36 3.88 -18.59 -0.61
N TYR A 37 3.20 -17.77 0.17
CA TYR A 37 3.77 -17.12 1.35
C TYR A 37 3.01 -17.60 2.59
N ALA A 38 3.75 -18.10 3.57
CA ALA A 38 3.22 -18.66 4.81
C ALA A 38 3.80 -17.95 6.03
N ASP A 39 3.13 -18.09 7.17
CA ASP A 39 3.56 -17.56 8.46
C ASP A 39 5.02 -17.96 8.75
N PRO A 40 5.94 -16.99 8.99
CA PRO A 40 7.35 -17.27 9.25
C PRO A 40 7.61 -18.03 10.57
N THR A 41 6.60 -18.15 11.43
CA THR A 41 6.68 -18.97 12.65
C THR A 41 6.53 -20.46 12.39
N LEU A 42 6.05 -20.85 11.21
CA LEU A 42 5.96 -22.23 10.77
C LEU A 42 7.27 -22.69 10.12
N ASP A 43 7.61 -23.97 10.31
CA ASP A 43 8.83 -24.56 9.76
C ASP A 43 8.66 -24.82 8.25
N ALA A 44 9.56 -24.24 7.45
CA ALA A 44 9.53 -24.33 5.99
C ALA A 44 9.69 -25.77 5.48
N ASP A 45 10.47 -26.61 6.15
CA ASP A 45 10.65 -28.02 5.77
C ASP A 45 9.38 -28.82 6.06
N VAL A 46 8.68 -28.52 7.17
CA VAL A 46 7.41 -29.15 7.52
C VAL A 46 6.32 -28.82 6.51
N ILE A 47 6.22 -27.55 6.10
CA ILE A 47 5.28 -27.13 5.06
C ILE A 47 5.60 -27.86 3.75
N LYS A 48 6.88 -27.87 3.35
CA LYS A 48 7.32 -28.53 2.13
C LYS A 48 6.96 -30.02 2.12
N GLU A 49 7.28 -30.76 3.18
CA GLU A 49 6.98 -32.20 3.28
C GLU A 49 5.47 -32.49 3.18
N ASP A 50 4.63 -31.68 3.84
CA ASP A 50 3.18 -31.85 3.78
C ASP A 50 2.63 -31.56 2.38
N LEU A 51 3.12 -30.51 1.72
CA LEU A 51 2.72 -30.17 0.36
C LEU A 51 3.16 -31.23 -0.66
N GLU A 52 4.39 -31.75 -0.56
CA GLU A 52 4.86 -32.84 -1.41
C GLU A 52 3.96 -34.08 -1.29
N LYS A 53 3.56 -34.41 -0.05
CA LYS A 53 2.65 -35.53 0.20
C LYS A 53 1.28 -35.29 -0.43
N ARG A 54 0.67 -34.13 -0.20
CA ARG A 54 -0.65 -33.76 -0.75
C ARG A 54 -0.68 -33.80 -2.27
N LEU A 55 0.34 -33.24 -2.91
CA LEU A 55 0.48 -33.21 -4.38
C LEU A 55 0.66 -34.62 -4.96
N THR A 56 1.36 -35.49 -4.23
CA THR A 56 1.49 -36.91 -4.61
C THR A 56 0.15 -37.64 -4.51
N GLU A 57 -0.61 -37.41 -3.44
CA GLU A 57 -1.93 -38.03 -3.21
C GLU A 57 -2.97 -37.60 -4.26
N THR A 58 -2.88 -36.37 -4.77
CA THR A 58 -3.72 -35.85 -5.87
C THR A 58 -3.18 -36.15 -7.27
N ASN A 59 -2.08 -36.91 -7.36
CA ASN A 59 -1.48 -37.36 -8.62
C ASN A 59 -1.01 -36.20 -9.52
N ILE A 60 -0.54 -35.11 -8.89
CA ILE A 60 -0.02 -33.92 -9.55
C ILE A 60 1.49 -34.05 -9.69
N THR A 61 1.99 -33.93 -10.91
CA THR A 61 3.44 -34.07 -11.18
C THR A 61 4.14 -32.77 -10.83
N VAL A 62 5.07 -32.82 -9.88
CA VAL A 62 5.89 -31.67 -9.47
C VAL A 62 7.31 -31.86 -9.95
N LYS A 63 7.89 -30.81 -10.55
CA LYS A 63 9.27 -30.84 -11.05
C LYS A 63 10.29 -30.52 -9.95
N SER A 64 9.98 -29.53 -9.10
CA SER A 64 10.76 -29.15 -7.94
C SER A 64 9.88 -28.42 -6.93
N ILE A 65 10.21 -28.53 -5.65
CA ILE A 65 9.66 -27.72 -4.56
C ILE A 65 10.83 -27.18 -3.77
N ASP A 66 10.88 -25.86 -3.64
CA ASP A 66 11.91 -25.14 -2.90
C ASP A 66 11.24 -24.28 -1.84
N ALA A 67 11.72 -24.38 -0.60
CA ALA A 67 11.23 -23.61 0.53
C ALA A 67 12.42 -22.91 1.19
N HIS A 68 12.26 -21.64 1.51
CA HIS A 68 13.28 -20.84 2.16
C HIS A 68 12.62 -19.77 3.02
N ILE A 69 13.23 -19.47 4.15
CA ILE A 69 12.82 -18.35 4.98
C ILE A 69 13.30 -17.08 4.29
N LEU A 70 12.37 -16.22 3.93
CA LEU A 70 12.67 -14.88 3.45
C LEU A 70 12.92 -13.98 4.65
N ASP A 71 14.00 -13.21 4.63
CA ASP A 71 14.08 -12.04 5.49
C ASP A 71 13.08 -10.97 5.01
N GLU A 72 12.65 -10.07 5.91
CA GLU A 72 11.67 -9.03 5.58
C GLU A 72 12.07 -8.25 4.31
N SER A 73 13.37 -7.96 4.13
CA SER A 73 13.90 -7.28 2.95
C SER A 73 13.70 -8.05 1.64
N THR A 74 13.87 -9.37 1.64
CA THR A 74 13.71 -10.20 0.43
C THR A 74 12.23 -10.42 0.13
N TRP A 75 11.39 -10.54 1.17
CA TRP A 75 9.94 -10.56 1.05
C TRP A 75 9.41 -9.28 0.40
N LEU A 76 9.85 -8.11 0.87
CA LEU A 76 9.49 -6.80 0.34
C LEU A 76 9.78 -6.68 -1.17
N ASN A 77 11.01 -7.01 -1.58
CA ASN A 77 11.43 -6.96 -2.98
C ASN A 77 10.62 -7.92 -3.89
N SER A 78 10.24 -9.08 -3.36
CA SER A 78 9.53 -10.12 -4.14
C SER A 78 8.09 -9.77 -4.48
N TRP A 79 7.42 -8.94 -3.66
CA TRP A 79 6.04 -8.50 -3.89
C TRP A 79 5.94 -7.13 -4.57
N GLN A 80 6.88 -6.22 -4.28
CA GLN A 80 6.93 -4.86 -4.86
C GLN A 80 6.95 -4.84 -6.40
N GLN A 81 7.52 -5.87 -7.04
CA GLN A 81 7.56 -5.98 -8.50
C GLN A 81 6.18 -6.15 -9.15
N TYR A 82 5.17 -6.63 -8.41
CA TYR A 82 3.81 -6.84 -8.90
C TYR A 82 2.86 -5.65 -8.65
N ILE A 83 3.35 -4.58 -8.03
CA ILE A 83 2.54 -3.36 -7.81
C ILE A 83 2.49 -2.60 -9.14
N GLU A 84 1.33 -2.61 -9.79
CA GLU A 84 1.13 -1.92 -11.07
C GLU A 84 0.70 -0.45 -10.90
N PRO A 85 1.04 0.44 -11.84
CA PRO A 85 0.59 1.83 -11.80
C PRO A 85 -0.93 1.90 -11.86
N THR A 86 -1.52 2.63 -10.92
CA THR A 86 -2.98 2.63 -10.71
C THR A 86 -3.56 4.03 -10.83
N GLU A 87 -4.67 4.18 -11.55
CA GLU A 87 -5.42 5.44 -11.60
C GLU A 87 -6.24 5.62 -10.32
N ILE A 88 -5.80 6.52 -9.44
CA ILE A 88 -6.43 6.78 -8.14
C ILE A 88 -7.60 7.77 -8.26
N LEU A 89 -7.49 8.73 -9.18
CA LEU A 89 -8.53 9.70 -9.54
C LEU A 89 -8.48 9.92 -11.05
N PRO A 90 -9.56 10.45 -11.68
CA PRO A 90 -9.54 10.74 -13.11
C PRO A 90 -8.34 11.60 -13.51
N ASN A 91 -7.48 11.07 -14.39
CA ASN A 91 -6.23 11.68 -14.87
C ASN A 91 -5.09 11.77 -13.85
N LEU A 92 -5.17 11.06 -12.73
CA LEU A 92 -4.12 10.97 -11.71
C LEU A 92 -3.69 9.52 -11.50
N ILE A 93 -2.44 9.21 -11.85
CA ILE A 93 -1.84 7.89 -11.70
C ILE A 93 -0.90 7.90 -10.50
N ILE A 94 -0.99 6.86 -9.67
CA ILE A 94 0.04 6.51 -8.69
C ILE A 94 0.94 5.47 -9.35
N LYS A 95 2.23 5.78 -9.46
CA LYS A 95 3.23 4.92 -10.08
C LYS A 95 4.30 4.57 -9.05
N PRO A 96 4.66 3.30 -8.85
CA PRO A 96 5.84 2.96 -8.07
C PRO A 96 7.11 3.57 -8.68
N ALA A 97 7.99 4.11 -7.84
CA ALA A 97 9.19 4.84 -8.30
C ALA A 97 10.15 3.95 -9.13
N TRP A 98 10.16 2.64 -8.90
CA TRP A 98 11.01 1.67 -9.61
C TRP A 98 10.41 1.12 -10.91
N GLN A 99 9.17 1.48 -11.25
CA GLN A 99 8.52 0.99 -12.47
C GLN A 99 8.54 2.03 -13.60
N GLU A 100 8.70 1.50 -14.82
CA GLU A 100 8.47 2.24 -16.06
C GLU A 100 6.97 2.30 -16.35
N TYR A 101 6.47 3.46 -16.80
CA TYR A 101 5.06 3.63 -17.18
C TYR A 101 4.96 4.47 -18.44
N ASP A 102 4.41 3.89 -19.50
CA ASP A 102 4.15 4.62 -20.74
C ASP A 102 2.90 5.50 -20.60
N ASN A 103 3.13 6.77 -20.32
CA ASN A 103 2.07 7.75 -20.10
C ASN A 103 1.48 8.27 -21.42
N VAL A 104 0.97 7.36 -22.25
CA VAL A 104 0.42 7.63 -23.59
C VAL A 104 -0.69 8.70 -23.56
N HIS A 105 -1.40 8.82 -22.44
CA HIS A 105 -2.50 9.76 -22.26
C HIS A 105 -2.13 11.07 -21.56
N ASN A 106 -0.84 11.29 -21.27
CA ASN A 106 -0.33 12.50 -20.61
C ASN A 106 -1.09 12.84 -19.31
N LYS A 107 -1.39 11.81 -18.52
CA LYS A 107 -2.00 11.93 -17.19
C LYS A 107 -0.99 12.51 -16.20
N THR A 108 -1.48 13.08 -15.09
CA THR A 108 -0.58 13.44 -13.99
C THR A 108 -0.11 12.17 -13.29
N ILE A 109 1.19 12.09 -13.01
CA ILE A 109 1.81 10.97 -12.31
C ILE A 109 2.28 11.47 -10.96
N ILE A 110 1.93 10.73 -9.91
CA ILE A 110 2.56 10.80 -8.61
C ILE A 110 3.43 9.56 -8.49
N GLU A 111 4.72 9.76 -8.28
CA GLU A 111 5.66 8.67 -8.03
C GLU A 111 5.72 8.37 -6.54
N ILE A 112 5.49 7.12 -6.16
CA ILE A 112 5.59 6.68 -4.76
C ILE A 112 6.74 5.70 -4.66
N ASP A 113 7.71 6.07 -3.84
CA ASP A 113 8.66 5.12 -3.30
C ASP A 113 8.07 4.56 -1.99
N SER A 114 7.97 3.24 -1.90
CA SER A 114 7.44 2.55 -0.73
C SER A 114 8.40 1.42 -0.39
N ASP A 115 9.54 1.77 0.19
CA ASP A 115 10.53 0.76 0.60
C ASP A 115 9.91 -0.20 1.64
N ILE A 116 9.06 0.27 2.58
CA ILE A 116 8.45 -0.58 3.65
C ILE A 116 7.10 -0.04 4.19
N SER A 117 6.67 1.19 3.85
CA SER A 117 5.47 1.78 4.47
C SER A 117 4.17 1.47 3.73
N PHE A 118 3.12 1.15 4.50
CA PHE A 118 1.75 0.97 4.01
C PHE A 118 1.26 2.25 3.30
N GLY A 119 0.57 2.12 2.18
CA GLY A 119 0.07 3.27 1.39
C GLY A 119 0.54 3.32 -0.06
N THR A 120 0.61 2.17 -0.74
CA THR A 120 1.03 2.04 -2.16
C THR A 120 0.00 2.57 -3.17
N GLY A 121 -1.19 3.00 -2.72
CA GLY A 121 -2.29 3.44 -3.58
C GLY A 121 -3.13 2.31 -4.17
N SER A 122 -2.63 1.06 -4.16
CA SER A 122 -3.34 -0.12 -4.66
C SER A 122 -4.43 -0.62 -3.71
N HIS A 123 -4.44 -0.18 -2.45
CA HIS A 123 -5.47 -0.54 -1.48
C HIS A 123 -6.76 0.24 -1.73
N GLU A 124 -7.90 -0.47 -1.75
CA GLU A 124 -9.24 0.09 -1.96
C GLU A 124 -9.54 1.29 -1.04
N THR A 125 -9.04 1.26 0.19
CA THR A 125 -9.26 2.33 1.18
C THR A 125 -8.60 3.64 0.80
N THR A 126 -7.40 3.61 0.20
CA THR A 126 -6.68 4.82 -0.24
C THR A 126 -7.42 5.49 -1.40
N ARG A 127 -7.93 4.71 -2.37
CA ARG A 127 -8.75 5.23 -3.46
C ARG A 127 -10.04 5.86 -2.94
N THR A 128 -10.74 5.20 -2.02
CA THR A 128 -11.95 5.78 -1.40
C THR A 128 -11.64 7.09 -0.66
N CYS A 129 -10.53 7.15 0.09
CA CYS A 129 -10.12 8.40 0.75
C CYS A 129 -9.82 9.51 -0.26
N ALA A 130 -9.17 9.20 -1.38
CA ALA A 130 -8.90 10.17 -2.45
C ALA A 130 -10.18 10.68 -3.12
N GLU A 131 -11.15 9.81 -3.39
CA GLU A 131 -12.46 10.17 -3.95
C GLU A 131 -13.25 11.07 -3.01
N LEU A 132 -13.27 10.74 -1.71
CA LEU A 132 -13.90 11.56 -0.67
C LEU A 132 -13.21 12.92 -0.55
N LEU A 133 -11.89 12.94 -0.47
CA LEU A 133 -11.08 14.16 -0.44
C LEU A 133 -11.44 15.07 -1.61
N LYS A 134 -11.47 14.53 -2.84
CA LYS A 134 -11.91 15.27 -4.02
C LYS A 134 -13.31 15.85 -3.81
N SER A 135 -14.30 15.02 -3.45
CA SER A 135 -15.69 15.47 -3.28
C SER A 135 -15.86 16.56 -2.23
N TYR A 136 -15.16 16.46 -1.08
CA TYR A 136 -15.24 17.47 -0.03
C TYR A 136 -14.52 18.77 -0.43
N SER A 137 -13.39 18.65 -1.14
CA SER A 137 -12.58 19.80 -1.58
C SER A 137 -13.28 20.70 -2.60
N GLU A 138 -14.22 20.18 -3.42
CA GLU A 138 -14.91 20.93 -4.48
C GLU A 138 -15.65 22.18 -4.00
N SER A 139 -16.09 22.20 -2.74
CA SER A 139 -16.84 23.31 -2.15
C SER A 139 -15.98 24.29 -1.34
N MET A 140 -14.67 24.05 -1.24
CA MET A 140 -13.75 24.79 -0.37
C MET A 140 -12.88 25.78 -1.15
N ASP A 141 -12.44 26.87 -0.49
CA ASP A 141 -11.33 27.68 -1.00
C ASP A 141 -10.01 27.04 -0.60
N LEU A 142 -9.43 26.24 -1.50
CA LEU A 142 -8.23 25.43 -1.25
C LEU A 142 -6.98 26.26 -0.90
N ASN A 143 -6.98 27.57 -1.16
CA ASN A 143 -5.90 28.46 -0.71
C ASN A 143 -5.96 28.80 0.77
N GLN A 144 -7.08 28.51 1.45
CA GLN A 144 -7.30 28.76 2.87
C GLN A 144 -7.51 27.45 3.65
N VAL A 145 -7.39 26.30 2.99
CA VAL A 145 -7.54 24.97 3.61
C VAL A 145 -6.18 24.47 4.05
N THR A 146 -6.06 24.21 5.35
CA THR A 146 -5.05 23.30 5.88
C THR A 146 -5.60 21.87 5.83
N CYS A 147 -4.87 20.98 5.15
CA CYS A 147 -5.13 19.55 5.11
C CYS A 147 -4.12 18.83 6.01
N LEU A 148 -4.62 18.10 6.99
CA LEU A 148 -3.84 17.28 7.91
C LEU A 148 -4.07 15.80 7.61
N ASP A 149 -3.00 15.07 7.29
CA ASP A 149 -3.02 13.62 7.10
C ASP A 149 -2.41 12.90 8.30
N ILE A 150 -3.24 12.13 9.01
CA ILE A 150 -2.89 11.46 10.27
C ILE A 150 -2.59 9.99 10.01
N GLY A 151 -1.37 9.57 10.38
CA GLY A 151 -0.82 8.29 9.94
C GLY A 151 -0.46 8.36 8.46
N THR A 152 0.32 9.37 8.09
CA THR A 152 0.54 9.73 6.69
C THR A 152 1.27 8.64 5.90
N GLY A 153 2.02 7.73 6.55
CA GLY A 153 2.65 6.60 5.88
C GLY A 153 3.57 7.05 4.73
N THR A 154 3.27 6.61 3.51
CA THR A 154 3.98 7.04 2.29
C THR A 154 3.75 8.50 1.89
N GLY A 155 2.79 9.20 2.50
CA GLY A 155 2.38 10.56 2.12
C GLY A 155 1.44 10.62 0.91
N ILE A 156 0.93 9.48 0.44
CA ILE A 156 0.13 9.42 -0.79
C ILE A 156 -1.11 10.33 -0.78
N LEU A 157 -1.82 10.42 0.35
CA LEU A 157 -3.01 11.26 0.45
C LEU A 157 -2.66 12.76 0.48
N LEU A 158 -1.49 13.14 1.03
CA LEU A 158 -0.98 14.50 0.92
C LEU A 158 -0.66 14.88 -0.52
N LEU A 159 -0.07 13.97 -1.28
CA LEU A 159 0.25 14.18 -2.69
C LEU A 159 -1.02 14.31 -3.54
N VAL A 160 -2.05 13.53 -3.25
CA VAL A 160 -3.39 13.69 -3.85
C VAL A 160 -4.00 15.05 -3.47
N ALA A 161 -3.91 15.45 -2.20
CA ALA A 161 -4.39 16.77 -1.75
C ALA A 161 -3.65 17.92 -2.46
N ALA A 162 -2.34 17.80 -2.65
CA ALA A 162 -1.52 18.73 -3.41
C ALA A 162 -1.99 18.81 -4.88
N HIS A 163 -2.23 17.66 -5.51
CA HIS A 163 -2.72 17.59 -6.89
C HIS A 163 -4.08 18.29 -7.06
N LEU A 164 -4.98 18.16 -6.08
CA LEU A 164 -6.27 18.85 -6.07
C LEU A 164 -6.13 20.36 -5.86
N GLY A 165 -4.95 20.86 -5.48
CA GLY A 165 -4.63 22.28 -5.37
C GLY A 165 -4.58 22.82 -3.94
N ILE A 166 -4.62 21.95 -2.92
CA ILE A 166 -4.44 22.36 -1.53
C ILE A 166 -2.98 22.76 -1.29
N LYS A 167 -2.77 23.94 -0.71
CA LYS A 167 -1.43 24.52 -0.52
C LYS A 167 -0.83 24.28 0.85
N HIS A 168 -1.66 24.13 1.87
CA HIS A 168 -1.22 23.95 3.25
C HIS A 168 -1.41 22.49 3.63
N LEU A 169 -0.32 21.72 3.52
CA LEU A 169 -0.29 20.27 3.70
C LEU A 169 0.53 19.94 4.94
N VAL A 170 -0.05 19.15 5.84
CA VAL A 170 0.63 18.66 7.04
C VAL A 170 0.45 17.15 7.13
N GLY A 171 1.54 16.41 7.16
CA GLY A 171 1.56 14.98 7.46
C GLY A 171 2.04 14.74 8.88
N ILE A 172 1.40 13.83 9.59
CA ILE A 172 1.90 13.36 10.89
C ILE A 172 1.90 11.84 10.95
N ASP A 173 3.01 11.29 11.42
CA ASP A 173 3.13 9.87 11.73
C ASP A 173 3.90 9.67 13.04
N ILE A 174 3.59 8.61 13.79
CA ILE A 174 4.32 8.26 15.01
C ILE A 174 5.62 7.53 14.70
N GLU A 175 5.72 6.91 13.52
CA GLU A 175 6.90 6.15 13.11
C GLU A 175 7.86 7.03 12.31
N GLU A 176 9.11 7.13 12.77
CA GLU A 176 10.13 7.96 12.13
C GLU A 176 10.39 7.56 10.67
N TYR A 177 10.36 6.25 10.40
CA TYR A 177 10.53 5.70 9.07
C TYR A 177 9.41 6.17 8.12
N ALA A 178 8.14 6.08 8.53
CA ALA A 178 7.00 6.55 7.74
C ALA A 178 7.07 8.07 7.48
N ALA A 179 7.32 8.86 8.52
CA ALA A 179 7.51 10.30 8.38
C ALA A 179 8.66 10.65 7.41
N ASN A 180 9.77 9.88 7.43
CA ASN A 180 10.85 10.07 6.48
C ASN A 180 10.45 9.69 5.05
N GLN A 181 9.69 8.61 4.87
CA GLN A 181 9.20 8.20 3.55
C GLN A 181 8.26 9.25 2.95
N ALA A 182 7.32 9.79 3.74
CA ALA A 182 6.44 10.86 3.30
C ALA A 182 7.22 12.11 2.86
N ARG A 183 8.32 12.46 3.55
CA ARG A 183 9.20 13.57 3.13
C ARG A 183 9.83 13.30 1.77
N ILE A 184 10.45 12.14 1.60
CA ILE A 184 11.11 11.74 0.34
C ILE A 184 10.10 11.75 -0.81
N ASN A 185 8.91 11.17 -0.62
CA ASN A 185 7.87 11.16 -1.64
C ASN A 185 7.35 12.58 -1.96
N CYS A 186 7.17 13.44 -0.96
CA CYS A 186 6.84 14.84 -1.20
C CYS A 186 7.92 15.56 -2.02
N GLU A 187 9.19 15.36 -1.67
CA GLU A 187 10.34 15.95 -2.38
C GLU A 187 10.41 15.47 -3.84
N ASN A 188 10.30 14.16 -4.08
CA ASN A 188 10.33 13.56 -5.42
C ASN A 188 9.19 14.08 -6.32
N ASN A 189 8.02 14.36 -5.73
CA ASN A 189 6.87 14.92 -6.45
C ASN A 189 6.85 16.45 -6.46
N HIS A 190 7.89 17.12 -5.97
CA HIS A 190 7.97 18.58 -5.88
C HIS A 190 6.80 19.22 -5.10
N VAL A 191 6.33 18.52 -4.07
CA VAL A 191 5.24 18.96 -3.19
C VAL A 191 5.83 19.46 -1.87
N SER A 192 5.42 20.67 -1.46
CA SER A 192 5.80 21.23 -0.16
C SER A 192 4.77 20.82 0.89
N ALA A 193 5.18 20.02 1.87
CA ALA A 193 4.37 19.64 3.02
C ALA A 193 5.19 19.72 4.32
N GLU A 194 4.54 20.06 5.41
CA GLU A 194 5.13 19.94 6.76
C GLU A 194 4.94 18.50 7.24
N ILE A 195 6.05 17.78 7.48
CA ILE A 195 5.97 16.39 7.94
C ILE A 195 6.49 16.27 9.38
N ILE A 196 5.60 15.91 10.28
CA ILE A 196 5.82 15.77 11.72
C ILE A 196 6.00 14.28 12.04
N CYS A 197 7.10 13.94 12.74
CA CYS A 197 7.24 12.66 13.41
C CYS A 197 6.87 12.86 14.87
N GLY A 198 5.72 12.35 15.31
CA GLY A 198 5.23 12.57 16.67
C GLY A 198 3.76 12.26 16.88
N ASN A 199 3.26 12.60 18.07
CA ASN A 199 1.88 12.38 18.46
C ASN A 199 1.02 13.60 18.10
N LEU A 200 -0.20 13.33 17.63
CA LEU A 200 -1.17 14.35 17.21
C LEU A 200 -1.45 15.42 18.29
N ASP A 201 -1.58 15.03 19.55
CA ASP A 201 -1.96 15.97 20.61
C ASP A 201 -0.83 16.94 20.97
N SER A 202 0.41 16.44 21.08
CA SER A 202 1.58 17.18 21.56
C SER A 202 2.35 17.93 20.47
N ASP A 203 2.42 17.36 19.27
CA ASP A 203 3.39 17.81 18.26
C ASP A 203 2.73 18.66 17.17
N PHE A 204 1.45 18.43 16.86
CA PHE A 204 0.68 19.29 15.97
C PHE A 204 -0.07 20.38 16.75
N ASN A 205 0.37 21.64 16.66
CA ASN A 205 -0.14 22.75 17.47
C ASN A 205 -1.22 23.62 16.78
N GLY A 206 -1.87 23.10 15.74
CA GLY A 206 -2.87 23.83 14.96
C GLY A 206 -4.25 23.16 14.88
N THR A 207 -5.08 23.72 14.00
CA THR A 207 -6.31 23.09 13.52
C THR A 207 -6.22 22.94 12.00
N ALA A 208 -6.99 22.01 11.45
CA ALA A 208 -7.11 21.78 10.03
C ALA A 208 -8.56 21.84 9.60
N LYS A 209 -8.80 22.37 8.41
CA LYS A 209 -10.13 22.39 7.79
C LYS A 209 -10.50 21.04 7.20
N LEU A 210 -9.50 20.25 6.83
CA LEU A 210 -9.67 18.92 6.29
C LEU A 210 -8.71 17.97 7.00
N ILE A 211 -9.24 16.88 7.57
CA ILE A 211 -8.43 15.85 8.22
C ILE A 211 -8.64 14.52 7.50
N LEU A 212 -7.53 13.92 7.07
CA LEU A 212 -7.46 12.57 6.52
C LEU A 212 -6.90 11.64 7.59
N ALA A 213 -7.47 10.45 7.72
CA ALA A 213 -7.04 9.42 8.66
C ALA A 213 -7.39 8.03 8.12
N ASN A 214 -6.57 7.52 7.20
CA ASN A 214 -6.71 6.16 6.67
C ASN A 214 -6.05 5.15 7.63
N LEU A 215 -6.68 4.94 8.78
CA LEU A 215 -6.18 4.13 9.88
C LEU A 215 -7.07 2.91 10.12
N THR A 216 -6.51 1.87 10.75
CA THR A 216 -7.31 0.77 11.28
C THR A 216 -8.20 1.25 12.45
N VAL A 217 -9.24 0.47 12.76
CA VAL A 217 -10.30 0.86 13.69
C VAL A 217 -9.79 1.22 15.09
N ASP A 218 -8.81 0.49 15.60
CA ASP A 218 -8.36 0.67 16.99
C ASP A 218 -7.50 1.93 17.19
N PRO A 219 -6.47 2.22 16.36
CA PRO A 219 -5.81 3.51 16.36
C PRO A 219 -6.78 4.68 16.15
N LEU A 220 -7.74 4.53 15.23
CA LEU A 220 -8.72 5.58 14.96
C LEU A 220 -9.56 5.90 16.20
N LYS A 221 -10.06 4.90 16.93
CA LYS A 221 -10.82 5.10 18.18
C LYS A 221 -10.03 5.88 19.23
N ILE A 222 -8.73 5.63 19.34
CA ILE A 222 -7.84 6.32 20.28
C ILE A 222 -7.68 7.79 19.87
N LEU A 223 -7.58 8.06 18.56
CA LEU A 223 -7.34 9.41 18.02
C LEU A 223 -8.60 10.25 17.88
N LEU A 224 -9.80 9.67 17.74
CA LEU A 224 -11.06 10.40 17.52
C LEU A 224 -11.28 11.60 18.46
N PRO A 225 -11.07 11.49 19.80
CA PRO A 225 -11.22 12.63 20.70
C PRO A 225 -10.21 13.75 20.45
N GLN A 226 -9.02 13.41 19.94
CA GLN A 226 -7.97 14.37 19.59
C GLN A 226 -8.27 15.02 18.25
N ILE A 227 -8.67 14.23 17.24
CA ILE A 227 -9.10 14.72 15.93
C ILE A 227 -10.18 15.80 16.08
N GLY A 228 -11.18 15.57 16.93
CA GLY A 228 -12.23 16.56 17.19
C GLY A 228 -11.73 17.90 17.76
N LYS A 229 -10.59 17.93 18.44
CA LYS A 229 -9.97 19.18 18.93
C LYS A 229 -9.10 19.87 17.88
N LYS A 230 -8.64 19.13 16.87
CA LYS A 230 -7.79 19.63 15.78
C LYS A 230 -8.61 19.99 14.53
N LEU A 231 -9.91 19.72 14.51
CA LEU A 231 -10.81 20.08 13.41
C LEU A 231 -11.34 21.50 13.59
N GLU A 232 -11.29 22.30 12.53
CA GLU A 232 -11.89 23.64 12.51
C GLU A 232 -13.41 23.62 12.52
N ASP A 233 -14.03 24.74 12.89
CA ASP A 233 -15.47 24.92 12.74
C ASP A 233 -15.91 24.69 11.27
N LYS A 234 -16.85 23.78 11.07
CA LYS A 234 -17.33 23.33 9.74
C LYS A 234 -16.23 22.68 8.87
N GLY A 235 -15.17 22.15 9.49
CA GLY A 235 -14.29 21.16 8.87
C GLY A 235 -14.94 19.78 8.81
#